data_AF-A0A1W9KR87-F1
#
_entry.id   AF-A0A1W9KR87-F1
#
_cell.length_a   1.000
_cell.length_b   1.000
_cell.length_c   1.000
_cell.angle_alpha   90.00
_cell.angle_beta   90.00
_cell.angle_gamma   90.00
#
_symmetry.space_group_name_H-M   'P 1'
#
loop_
_entity.id
_entity.type
_entity.pdbx_description
1 polymer ?
#
loop_
_entity_poly.entity_id
_entity_poly.type
_entity_poly.pdbx_seq_one_letter_code
_entity_poly.pdbx_strand_id
1 'polypeptide(L)'
;MREWLSFLIEWTLVAVATIAVFEGFRCFSLRQPLSKYAALLIFGVGVLGGYAAALSWSVSALDSVLTIADGGPPRQLPEAALAQMTPQEKEEKTRILAQITFTQTGKLAMYSDASGRQILYAPSEEEIRAREVLRESLGQARARLEFIRTEVWMFALFAIVAALAGIFIRNRRRSG
;
A
#
# COMPACT_ATOMS: atom_id res chain seq x y z
N MET A 1 -15.72 17.40 4.92
CA MET A 1 -15.71 17.61 6.39
C MET A 1 -15.19 16.39 7.17
N ARG A 2 -15.67 15.17 6.90
CA ARG A 2 -15.22 13.95 7.62
C ARG A 2 -13.71 13.68 7.49
N GLU A 3 -13.16 13.83 6.29
CA GLU A 3 -11.73 13.62 6.00
C GLU A 3 -10.82 14.63 6.70
N TRP A 4 -11.24 15.89 6.77
CA TRP A 4 -10.52 16.94 7.49
C TRP A 4 -10.49 16.68 9.00
N LEU A 5 -11.60 16.18 9.55
CA LEU A 5 -11.68 15.85 10.97
C LEU A 5 -10.77 14.66 11.32
N SER A 6 -10.77 13.60 10.50
CA SER A 6 -9.86 12.46 10.70
C SER A 6 -8.40 12.88 10.63
N PHE A 7 -8.04 13.73 9.65
CA PHE A 7 -6.70 14.28 9.53
C PHE A 7 -6.28 15.05 10.80
N LEU A 8 -7.13 15.96 11.30
CA LEU A 8 -6.80 16.74 12.49
C LEU A 8 -6.62 15.86 13.73
N ILE A 9 -7.50 14.87 13.93
CA ILE A 9 -7.42 13.95 15.07
C ILE A 9 -6.12 13.15 15.00
N GLU A 10 -5.78 12.62 13.82
CA GLU A 10 -4.57 11.84 13.60
C GLU A 10 -3.31 12.65 13.92
N TRP A 11 -3.15 13.84 13.32
CA TRP A 11 -1.97 14.68 13.55
C TRP A 11 -1.87 15.19 14.99
N THR A 12 -3.01 15.46 15.63
CA THR A 12 -3.03 15.81 17.06
C THR A 12 -2.53 14.64 17.92
N LEU A 13 -3.00 13.42 17.64
CA LEU A 13 -2.58 12.23 18.36
C LEU A 13 -1.07 11.96 18.18
N VAL A 14 -0.56 12.11 16.96
CA VAL A 14 0.87 11.99 16.64
C VAL A 14 1.69 13.03 17.39
N ALA A 15 1.25 14.29 17.42
CA ALA A 15 1.93 15.36 18.15
C ALA A 15 1.99 15.05 19.65
N VAL A 16 0.87 14.64 20.25
CA VAL A 16 0.79 14.25 21.67
C VAL A 16 1.70 13.06 21.96
N ALA A 17 1.70 12.03 21.11
CA ALA A 17 2.57 10.87 21.25
C ALA A 17 4.05 11.24 21.17
N THR A 18 4.41 12.13 20.25
CA THR A 18 5.79 12.62 20.09
C THR A 18 6.25 13.39 21.32
N ILE A 19 5.39 14.25 21.88
CA ILE A 19 5.66 14.96 23.15
C ILE A 19 5.81 13.96 24.31
N ALA A 20 4.97 12.92 24.36
CA ALA A 20 5.04 11.89 25.39
C ALA A 20 6.35 11.08 25.34
N VAL A 21 6.84 10.75 24.13
CA VAL A 21 8.17 10.13 23.95
C VAL A 21 9.27 11.07 24.42
N PHE A 22 9.23 12.35 24.00
CA PHE A 22 10.21 13.36 24.42
C PHE A 22 10.28 13.50 25.95
N GLU A 23 9.13 13.72 26.61
CA GLU A 23 9.05 13.86 28.06
C GLU A 23 9.46 12.59 28.80
N GLY A 24 9.07 11.42 28.28
CA GLY A 24 9.48 10.12 28.80
C GLY A 24 11.00 9.96 28.80
N PHE A 25 11.67 10.23 27.67
CA PHE A 25 13.13 10.15 27.57
C PHE A 25 13.84 11.23 28.37
N ARG A 26 13.28 12.45 28.44
CA ARG A 26 13.80 13.54 29.29
C ARG A 26 13.79 13.15 30.76
N CYS A 27 12.67 12.63 31.27
CA CYS A 27 12.52 12.24 32.68
C CYS A 27 13.31 10.98 33.04
N PHE A 28 13.35 9.99 32.14
CA PHE A 28 14.23 8.83 32.27
C PHE A 28 15.70 9.26 32.40
N SER A 29 16.13 10.21 31.55
CA SER A 29 17.47 10.78 31.60
C SER A 29 17.76 11.53 32.90
N LEU A 30 16.75 12.10 33.56
CA LEU A 30 16.88 12.80 34.83
C LEU A 30 16.84 11.88 36.07
N ARG A 31 16.78 10.54 35.89
CA ARG A 31 16.65 9.54 36.98
C ARG A 31 15.46 9.81 37.92
N GLN A 32 14.40 10.43 37.40
CA GLN A 32 13.16 10.61 38.16
C GLN A 32 12.44 9.27 38.33
N PRO A 33 11.59 9.10 39.36
CA PRO A 33 10.90 7.84 39.63
C PRO A 33 10.14 7.35 38.39
N LEU A 34 10.54 6.16 37.92
CA LEU A 34 10.16 5.61 36.62
C LEU A 34 8.64 5.41 36.44
N SER A 35 7.90 5.17 37.54
CA SER A 35 6.52 4.71 37.51
C SER A 35 5.55 5.66 36.79
N LYS A 36 5.79 6.98 36.87
CA LYS A 36 4.92 7.99 36.22
C LYS A 36 5.27 8.25 34.76
N TYR A 37 6.53 8.10 34.39
CA TYR A 37 7.03 8.43 33.04
C TYR A 37 7.12 7.22 32.12
N ALA A 38 7.19 6.01 32.69
CA ALA A 38 7.08 4.76 31.95
C ALA A 38 5.73 4.68 31.22
N ALA A 39 4.63 5.09 31.86
CA ALA A 39 3.31 5.11 31.24
C ALA A 39 3.25 6.04 30.00
N LEU A 40 3.84 7.24 30.10
CA LEU A 40 3.92 8.18 28.97
C LEU A 40 4.77 7.65 27.82
N LEU A 41 5.90 7.01 28.14
CA LEU A 41 6.80 6.44 27.15
C LEU A 41 6.17 5.22 26.44
N ILE A 42 5.49 4.35 27.20
CA ILE A 42 4.72 3.22 26.65
C ILE A 42 3.59 3.73 25.76
N PHE A 43 2.87 4.78 26.18
CA PHE A 43 1.82 5.38 25.36
C PHE A 43 2.39 5.97 24.06
N GLY A 44 3.43 6.81 24.14
CA GLY A 44 4.01 7.47 22.97
C GLY A 44 4.62 6.48 21.98
N VAL A 45 5.41 5.52 22.46
CA VAL A 45 5.97 4.45 21.61
C VAL A 45 4.88 3.53 21.06
N GLY A 46 3.88 3.20 21.88
CA GLY A 46 2.75 2.36 21.47
C GLY A 46 1.92 2.98 20.36
N VAL A 47 1.60 4.28 20.45
CA VAL A 47 0.86 4.99 19.41
C VAL A 47 1.68 5.11 18.12
N LEU A 48 2.92 5.60 18.19
CA LEU A 48 3.75 5.78 16.99
C LEU A 48 4.09 4.43 16.34
N GLY A 49 4.44 3.43 17.14
CA GLY A 49 4.76 2.08 16.68
C GLY A 49 3.52 1.35 16.13
N GLY A 50 2.38 1.46 16.80
CA GLY A 50 1.11 0.91 16.31
C GLY A 50 0.69 1.54 14.98
N TYR A 51 0.88 2.85 14.82
CA TYR A 51 0.59 3.55 13.58
C TYR A 51 1.52 3.10 12.44
N ALA A 52 2.83 3.06 12.70
CA ALA A 52 3.81 2.55 11.74
C ALA A 52 3.52 1.09 11.34
N ALA A 53 3.09 0.24 12.27
CA ALA A 53 2.70 -1.14 12.01
C ALA A 53 1.44 -1.22 11.13
N ALA A 54 0.40 -0.43 11.42
CA ALA A 54 -0.83 -0.38 10.63
C ALA A 54 -0.58 0.09 9.19
N LEU A 55 0.26 1.11 9.01
CA LEU A 55 0.68 1.58 7.69
C LEU A 55 1.53 0.54 6.97
N SER A 56 2.45 -0.15 7.65
CA SER A 56 3.26 -1.23 7.07
C SER A 56 2.41 -2.41 6.59
N TRP A 57 1.33 -2.73 7.32
CA TRP A 57 0.33 -3.70 6.87
C TRP A 57 -0.35 -3.22 5.60
N SER A 58 -0.76 -1.96 5.55
CA SER A 58 -1.44 -1.37 4.38
C SER A 58 -0.53 -1.34 3.15
N VAL A 59 0.76 -1.03 3.33
CA VAL A 59 1.78 -1.16 2.28
C VAL A 59 1.84 -2.59 1.78
N SER A 60 1.97 -3.58 2.66
CA SER A 60 2.08 -5.00 2.28
C SER A 60 0.85 -5.49 1.52
N ALA A 61 -0.34 -5.11 1.97
CA ALA A 61 -1.59 -5.47 1.30
C ALA A 61 -1.71 -4.84 -0.09
N LEU A 62 -1.40 -3.54 -0.20
CA LEU A 62 -1.51 -2.80 -1.46
C LEU A 62 -0.44 -3.24 -2.48
N ASP A 63 0.79 -3.48 -2.02
CA ASP A 63 1.90 -4.00 -2.83
C ASP A 63 1.58 -5.42 -3.36
N SER A 64 0.92 -6.27 -2.57
CA SER A 64 0.47 -7.59 -3.01
C SER A 64 -0.56 -7.49 -4.14
N VAL A 65 -1.54 -6.58 -4.02
CA VAL A 65 -2.55 -6.36 -5.07
C VAL A 65 -1.90 -5.83 -6.35
N LEU A 66 -0.97 -4.88 -6.23
CA LEU A 66 -0.24 -4.32 -7.37
C LEU A 66 0.65 -5.36 -8.04
N THR A 67 1.31 -6.22 -7.27
CA THR A 67 2.13 -7.32 -7.80
C THR A 67 1.29 -8.30 -8.61
N ILE A 68 0.08 -8.61 -8.15
CA ILE A 68 -0.87 -9.46 -8.90
C ILE A 68 -1.30 -8.76 -10.20
N ALA A 69 -1.61 -7.46 -10.14
CA ALA A 69 -1.95 -6.68 -11.32
C ALA A 69 -0.78 -6.61 -12.34
N ASP A 70 0.46 -6.63 -11.85
CA ASP A 70 1.69 -6.59 -12.64
C ASP A 70 2.14 -7.96 -13.14
N GLY A 71 1.54 -9.05 -12.66
CA GLY A 71 1.88 -10.45 -12.96
C GLY A 71 1.76 -10.87 -14.43
N GLY A 72 1.39 -9.93 -15.31
CA GLY A 72 1.30 -10.13 -16.74
C GLY A 72 -0.01 -10.78 -17.17
N PRO A 73 -0.19 -10.97 -18.49
CA PRO A 73 -1.43 -11.51 -19.02
C PRO A 73 -1.62 -12.97 -18.57
N PRO A 74 -2.87 -13.45 -18.51
CA PRO A 74 -3.16 -14.84 -18.19
C PRO A 74 -2.38 -15.78 -19.11
N ARG A 75 -1.85 -16.88 -18.55
CA ARG A 75 -1.22 -17.93 -19.35
C ARG A 75 -2.23 -18.48 -20.36
N GLN A 76 -1.77 -18.69 -21.58
CA GLN A 76 -2.56 -19.36 -22.60
C GLN A 76 -3.00 -20.74 -22.11
N LEU A 77 -4.23 -21.12 -22.45
CA LEU A 77 -4.78 -22.43 -22.13
C LEU A 77 -3.94 -23.52 -22.83
N PRO A 78 -3.57 -24.61 -22.13
CA PRO A 78 -2.86 -25.72 -22.75
C PRO A 78 -3.68 -26.29 -23.92
N GLU A 79 -3.01 -26.67 -25.01
CA GLU A 79 -3.69 -27.24 -26.19
C GLU A 79 -4.51 -28.48 -25.84
N ALA A 80 -4.03 -29.31 -24.91
CA ALA A 80 -4.75 -30.49 -24.42
C ALA A 80 -6.08 -30.12 -23.72
N ALA A 81 -6.16 -28.96 -23.06
CA ALA A 81 -7.40 -28.49 -22.44
C ALA A 81 -8.36 -27.91 -23.50
N LEU A 82 -7.82 -27.22 -24.51
CA LEU A 82 -8.60 -26.69 -25.63
C LEU A 82 -9.17 -27.81 -26.52
N ALA A 83 -8.48 -28.94 -26.63
CA ALA A 83 -8.91 -30.09 -27.42
C ALA A 83 -10.12 -30.84 -26.83
N GLN A 84 -10.40 -30.66 -25.53
CA GLN A 84 -11.53 -31.29 -24.84
C GLN A 84 -12.81 -30.43 -24.86
N MET A 85 -12.73 -29.19 -25.37
CA MET A 85 -13.84 -28.24 -25.39
C MET A 85 -14.59 -28.32 -26.71
N THR A 86 -15.89 -28.02 -26.67
CA THR A 86 -16.64 -27.78 -27.91
C THR A 86 -16.12 -26.52 -28.61
N PRO A 87 -16.32 -26.38 -29.94
CA PRO A 87 -15.87 -25.19 -30.67
C PRO A 87 -16.40 -23.87 -30.08
N GLN A 88 -17.63 -23.87 -29.57
CA GLN A 88 -18.28 -22.70 -28.95
C GLN A 88 -17.64 -22.35 -27.60
N GLU A 89 -17.42 -23.33 -26.73
CA GLU A 89 -16.74 -23.11 -25.44
C GLU A 89 -15.29 -22.66 -25.63
N LYS A 90 -14.62 -23.20 -26.66
CA LYS A 90 -13.26 -22.81 -27.03
C LYS A 90 -13.21 -21.35 -27.48
N GLU A 91 -14.17 -20.94 -28.31
CA GLU A 91 -14.28 -19.55 -28.75
C GLU A 91 -14.50 -18.62 -27.58
N GLU A 92 -15.49 -18.90 -26.74
CA GLU A 92 -15.80 -18.07 -25.58
C GLU A 92 -14.60 -17.93 -24.64
N LYS A 93 -13.95 -19.03 -24.26
CA LYS A 93 -12.82 -19.01 -23.34
C LYS A 93 -11.60 -18.30 -23.92
N THR A 94 -11.26 -18.54 -25.19
CA THR A 94 -10.11 -17.88 -25.81
C THR A 94 -10.38 -16.39 -26.05
N ARG A 95 -11.62 -16.01 -26.36
CA ARG A 95 -12.05 -14.60 -26.45
C ARG A 95 -11.97 -13.89 -25.11
N ILE A 96 -12.46 -14.51 -24.02
CA ILE A 96 -12.32 -13.96 -22.66
C ILE A 96 -10.84 -13.79 -22.30
N LEU A 97 -9.98 -14.77 -22.65
CA LEU A 97 -8.55 -14.67 -22.38
C LEU A 97 -7.90 -13.50 -23.14
N ALA A 98 -8.32 -13.28 -24.39
CA ALA A 98 -7.86 -12.15 -25.20
C ALA A 98 -8.36 -10.81 -24.66
N GLN A 99 -9.61 -10.74 -24.19
CA GLN A 99 -10.17 -9.57 -23.50
C GLN A 99 -9.39 -9.25 -22.23
N ILE A 100 -9.16 -10.23 -21.35
CA ILE A 100 -8.38 -10.03 -20.11
C ILE A 100 -6.96 -9.57 -20.45
N THR A 101 -6.32 -10.18 -21.45
CA THR A 101 -4.99 -9.79 -21.94
C THR A 101 -4.97 -8.33 -22.39
N PHE A 102 -5.98 -7.90 -23.14
CA PHE A 102 -6.10 -6.51 -23.56
C PHE A 102 -6.31 -5.57 -22.37
N THR A 103 -7.25 -5.87 -21.48
CA THR A 103 -7.55 -5.02 -20.31
C THR A 103 -6.34 -4.86 -19.40
N GLN A 104 -5.56 -5.92 -19.17
CA GLN A 104 -4.39 -5.88 -18.29
C GLN A 104 -3.16 -5.26 -18.96
N THR A 105 -2.89 -5.59 -20.22
CA THR A 105 -1.61 -5.24 -20.87
C THR A 105 -1.72 -4.20 -21.97
N GLY A 106 -2.92 -3.99 -22.52
CA GLY A 106 -3.15 -3.20 -23.73
C GLY A 106 -2.74 -3.87 -25.03
N LYS A 107 -2.27 -5.13 -24.98
CA LYS A 107 -1.92 -5.88 -26.18
C LYS A 107 -3.14 -6.62 -26.72
N LEU A 108 -3.29 -6.60 -28.04
CA LEU A 108 -4.27 -7.43 -28.72
C LEU A 108 -3.77 -8.88 -28.74
N ALA A 109 -4.68 -9.82 -28.57
CA ALA A 109 -4.40 -11.25 -28.60
C ALA A 109 -5.31 -11.94 -29.61
N MET A 110 -4.87 -13.08 -30.14
CA MET A 110 -5.67 -13.91 -31.03
C MET A 110 -6.62 -14.78 -30.19
N TYR A 111 -7.82 -15.04 -30.71
CA TYR A 111 -8.74 -16.04 -30.19
C TYR A 111 -9.18 -17.00 -31.32
N SER A 112 -9.60 -18.22 -30.97
CA SER A 112 -10.10 -19.18 -31.95
C SER A 112 -11.61 -19.00 -32.12
N ASP A 113 -12.11 -18.79 -33.32
CA ASP A 113 -13.55 -18.82 -33.57
C ASP A 113 -14.11 -20.26 -33.59
N ALA A 114 -15.43 -20.41 -33.62
CA ALA A 114 -16.11 -21.70 -33.72
C ALA A 114 -15.76 -22.48 -35.01
N SER A 115 -15.20 -21.82 -36.03
CA SER A 115 -14.69 -22.47 -37.25
C SER A 115 -13.23 -22.95 -37.13
N GLY A 116 -12.58 -22.65 -36.00
CA GLY A 116 -11.18 -22.98 -35.72
C GLY A 116 -10.17 -21.97 -36.28
N ARG A 117 -10.62 -20.84 -36.85
CA ARG A 117 -9.74 -19.79 -37.35
C ARG A 117 -9.26 -18.90 -36.21
N GLN A 118 -8.05 -18.41 -36.34
CA GLN A 118 -7.47 -17.44 -35.41
C GLN A 118 -7.90 -16.04 -35.82
N ILE A 119 -8.63 -15.34 -34.96
CA ILE A 119 -9.10 -13.97 -35.16
C ILE A 119 -8.39 -13.05 -34.16
N LEU A 120 -7.92 -11.90 -34.64
CA LEU A 120 -7.38 -10.86 -33.75
C LEU A 120 -8.53 -10.23 -32.97
N TYR A 121 -8.42 -10.22 -31.65
CA TYR A 121 -9.41 -9.60 -30.78
C TYR A 121 -9.52 -8.09 -31.07
N ALA A 122 -10.74 -7.64 -31.28
CA ALA A 122 -11.08 -6.23 -31.50
C ALA A 122 -11.87 -5.72 -30.28
N PRO A 123 -11.26 -4.89 -29.42
CA PRO A 123 -11.92 -4.37 -28.23
C PRO A 123 -13.01 -3.35 -28.58
N SER A 124 -14.07 -3.32 -27.77
CA SER A 124 -15.12 -2.31 -27.82
C SER A 124 -14.66 -0.99 -27.18
N GLU A 125 -15.37 0.10 -27.42
CA GLU A 125 -15.11 1.37 -26.73
C GLU A 125 -15.22 1.25 -25.21
N GLU A 126 -16.16 0.43 -24.71
CA GLU A 126 -16.35 0.22 -23.28
C GLU A 126 -15.13 -0.48 -22.66
N GLU A 127 -14.57 -1.47 -23.36
CA GLU A 127 -13.38 -2.20 -22.92
C GLU A 127 -12.12 -1.31 -22.93
N ILE A 128 -12.01 -0.40 -23.90
CA ILE A 128 -10.96 0.62 -23.93
C ILE A 128 -11.09 1.55 -22.71
N ARG A 129 -12.29 2.07 -22.42
CA ARG A 129 -12.52 2.93 -21.25
C ARG A 129 -12.28 2.20 -19.93
N ALA A 130 -12.74 0.96 -19.81
CA ALA A 130 -12.53 0.15 -18.62
C ALA A 130 -11.04 -0.04 -18.34
N ARG A 131 -10.23 -0.27 -19.38
CA ARG A 131 -8.77 -0.34 -19.27
C ARG A 131 -8.16 0.99 -18.82
N GLU A 132 -8.61 2.12 -19.35
CA GLU A 132 -8.10 3.44 -18.94
C GLU A 132 -8.36 3.71 -17.47
N VAL A 133 -9.58 3.44 -17.00
CA VAL A 133 -9.96 3.56 -15.58
C VAL A 133 -9.13 2.62 -14.70
N LEU A 134 -8.90 1.37 -15.15
CA LEU A 134 -8.03 0.44 -14.44
C LEU A 134 -6.59 0.95 -14.36
N ARG A 135 -6.05 1.48 -15.46
CA ARG A 135 -4.70 2.03 -15.50
C ARG A 135 -4.55 3.25 -14.59
N GLU A 136 -5.54 4.13 -14.59
CA GLU A 136 -5.55 5.31 -13.72
C GLU A 136 -5.61 4.90 -12.24
N SER A 137 -6.51 4.00 -11.88
CA SER A 137 -6.65 3.51 -10.50
C SER A 137 -5.40 2.78 -10.02
N LEU A 138 -4.76 1.95 -10.85
CA LEU A 138 -3.46 1.34 -10.53
C LEU A 138 -2.36 2.38 -10.37
N GLY A 139 -2.35 3.42 -11.21
CA GLY A 139 -1.42 4.54 -11.10
C GLY A 139 -1.59 5.31 -9.78
N GLN A 140 -2.82 5.63 -9.40
CA GLN A 140 -3.14 6.28 -8.12
C GLN A 140 -2.76 5.38 -6.94
N ALA A 141 -3.04 4.09 -7.00
CA ALA A 141 -2.65 3.12 -5.98
C ALA A 141 -1.13 3.05 -5.78
N ARG A 142 -0.35 3.04 -6.88
CA ARG A 142 1.13 3.09 -6.81
C ARG A 142 1.65 4.38 -6.18
N ALA A 143 1.10 5.53 -6.59
CA ALA A 143 1.47 6.81 -6.00
C ALA A 143 1.16 6.85 -4.49
N ARG A 144 0.01 6.28 -4.09
CA ARG A 144 -0.37 6.16 -2.68
C ARG A 144 0.54 5.21 -1.91
N LEU A 145 0.97 4.10 -2.50
CA LEU A 145 1.90 3.16 -1.89
C LEU A 145 3.23 3.84 -1.53
N GLU A 146 3.82 4.57 -2.47
CA GLU A 146 5.08 5.31 -2.25
C GLU A 146 4.94 6.40 -1.19
N PHE A 147 3.80 7.09 -1.18
CA PHE A 147 3.49 8.06 -0.12
C PHE A 147 3.44 7.39 1.26
N ILE A 148 2.70 6.29 1.41
CA ILE A 148 2.58 5.59 2.70
C ILE A 148 3.94 5.01 3.14
N ARG A 149 4.74 4.46 2.22
CA ARG A 149 6.11 3.99 2.52
C ARG A 149 6.96 5.08 3.13
N THR A 150 6.90 6.29 2.58
CA THR A 150 7.61 7.45 3.12
C THR A 150 7.08 7.82 4.51
N GLU A 151 5.76 7.79 4.68
CA GLU A 151 5.07 8.13 5.92
C GLU A 151 5.46 7.20 7.09
N VAL A 152 5.58 5.89 6.86
CA VAL A 152 6.05 4.91 7.86
C VAL A 152 7.40 5.32 8.44
N TRP A 153 8.35 5.70 7.59
CA TRP A 153 9.68 6.13 8.03
C TRP A 153 9.66 7.46 8.77
N MET A 154 8.74 8.37 8.42
CA MET A 154 8.59 9.63 9.14
C MET A 154 8.18 9.43 10.60
N PHE A 155 7.27 8.48 10.88
CA PHE A 155 6.89 8.18 12.27
C PHE A 155 8.04 7.61 13.10
N ALA A 156 8.85 6.73 12.51
CA ALA A 156 10.07 6.24 13.15
C ALA A 156 11.06 7.39 13.42
N LEU A 157 11.22 8.30 12.46
CA LEU A 157 12.09 9.47 12.61
C LEU A 157 11.60 10.40 13.73
N PHE A 158 10.30 10.67 13.84
CA PHE A 158 9.75 11.48 14.93
C PHE A 158 10.06 10.89 16.30
N ALA A 159 9.90 9.57 16.46
CA ALA A 159 10.23 8.88 17.70
C ALA A 159 11.73 9.03 18.03
N ILE A 160 12.61 8.83 17.05
CA ILE A 160 14.07 8.95 17.23
C ILE A 160 14.46 10.39 17.60
N VAL A 161 13.98 11.38 16.84
CA VAL A 161 14.29 12.80 17.09
C VAL A 161 13.79 13.23 18.47
N ALA A 162 12.57 12.84 18.86
CA ALA A 162 12.01 13.12 20.17
C ALA A 162 12.85 12.50 21.30
N ALA A 163 13.25 11.23 21.14
CA ALA A 163 14.09 10.54 22.12
C ALA A 163 15.47 11.23 22.25
N LEU A 164 16.14 11.52 21.13
CA LEU A 164 17.43 12.21 21.12
C LEU A 164 17.33 13.60 21.74
N ALA A 165 16.32 14.39 21.38
CA ALA A 165 16.11 15.73 21.94
C ALA A 165 15.93 15.67 23.47
N GLY A 166 15.15 14.70 23.97
CA GLY A 166 14.95 14.48 25.40
C GLY A 166 16.26 14.16 26.13
N ILE A 167 17.16 13.40 25.49
CA ILE A 167 18.49 13.06 26.04
C ILE A 167 19.45 14.26 25.96
N PHE A 168 19.53 14.97 24.83
CA PHE A 168 20.52 16.03 24.61
C PHE A 168 20.27 17.29 25.44
N ILE A 169 19.01 17.68 25.68
CA ILE A 169 18.67 18.85 26.51
C ILE A 169 19.19 18.69 27.95
N ARG A 170 19.35 17.45 28.44
CA ARG A 170 20.02 17.18 29.72
C ARG A 170 21.51 17.53 29.69
N ASN A 171 22.24 17.15 28.63
CA ASN A 171 23.69 17.32 28.58
C ASN A 171 24.11 18.80 28.58
N ARG A 172 23.30 19.68 27.97
CA ARG A 172 23.51 21.13 28.01
C ARG A 172 23.29 21.74 29.40
N ARG A 173 22.34 21.24 30.20
CA ARG A 173 22.10 21.76 31.56
C ARG A 173 23.13 21.32 32.61
N ARG A 174 24.01 20.36 32.29
CA ARG A 174 25.08 19.89 33.18
C ARG A 174 26.45 20.53 32.91
N SER A 175 26.60 21.21 31.77
CA SER A 175 27.87 21.76 31.29
C SER A 175 27.95 23.28 31.35
N GLY A 176 26.92 23.94 31.88
CA GLY A 176 26.87 25.37 32.19
C GLY A 176 26.64 25.61 33.67
#